data_AF-A0A448D737-F1
#
_entry.id   AF-A0A448D737-F1
#
_cell.length_a   1.000
_cell.length_b   1.000
_cell.length_c   1.000
_cell.angle_alpha   90.00
_cell.angle_beta   90.00
_cell.angle_gamma   90.00
#
_symmetry.space_group_name_H-M   'P 1'
#
loop_
_entity.id
_entity.type
_entity.pdbx_description
1 polymer ?
#
loop_
_entity_poly.entity_id
_entity_poly.type
_entity_poly.pdbx_seq_one_letter_code
_entity_poly.pdbx_strand_id
1 'polypeptide(L)'
;MLFQPITKSIHYHYDFNGNRTTTVLPDGRQINYLYYGSGHLHQINLDGEVVSDIERDKLHREIQRTQGALTSRYELDPLGRLKKQIAALDSLSESGRGKSKTAAGYSQTAVKRSYGYDKTGNLLHSSDQRTGTTHFEYDKLGQPLKVQNQTFAFDPAYNLINEYGQQVKDNRIAAYNGIKFFYDDFGNTIHKEHSDGSTQNLHYDLFDRLVKVETFNKNAETGEWDKEVWVFEYDALDRRVSKGRLKNGGMETIENVSDGLRDNACLNTPNSKDILDSEITFLWDGSRLLQEQNSDGLYTYIYTDQDSYEPLAQIHNYTNTGSESKQEINYFHCDQIGIPREMTDKNGKLLWFGKYDAWGKLTEETNVTGTAHQPFRLQNQYCDSEIRLHYNFFRYYDSDVGRFVNQDPIGLNGSINSYTFAFNTSKWIDPLGWSCDAKKVKELASRLSPKVKQRFKCEDFADALQKEMEKEGISGERVKVKTHSNKGAYGNIWSDKAGANISENGIHHAIKCGDTVFDNMNPGGIEHNKWVSDLFSPGGHSFSSVSF
;
A
#
# COMPACT_ATOMS: atom_id res chain seq x y z
N MET A 1 20.27 -29.77 23.78
CA MET A 1 18.93 -29.67 23.16
C MET A 1 19.14 -29.14 21.76
N LEU A 2 18.79 -29.90 20.73
CA LEU A 2 18.77 -29.40 19.36
C LEU A 2 17.59 -28.44 19.25
N PHE A 3 17.87 -27.16 19.04
CA PHE A 3 16.86 -26.16 18.73
C PHE A 3 16.18 -26.56 17.42
N GLN A 4 14.92 -27.01 17.48
CA GLN A 4 14.09 -27.03 16.29
C GLN A 4 13.70 -25.58 16.01
N PRO A 5 14.01 -25.02 14.83
CA PRO A 5 13.52 -23.70 14.47
C PRO A 5 11.99 -23.71 14.47
N ILE A 6 11.38 -22.76 15.18
CA ILE A 6 9.93 -22.55 15.13
C ILE A 6 9.61 -22.08 13.71
N THR A 7 9.11 -22.99 12.89
CA THR A 7 8.77 -22.70 11.50
C THR A 7 7.30 -22.30 11.45
N LYS A 8 7.00 -21.04 11.16
CA LYS A 8 5.63 -20.61 10.82
C LYS A 8 5.39 -20.96 9.35
N SER A 9 4.31 -21.70 9.08
CA SER A 9 3.92 -22.08 7.71
C SER A 9 2.55 -21.52 7.38
N ILE A 10 2.37 -21.07 6.15
CA ILE A 10 1.08 -20.68 5.59
C ILE A 10 0.79 -21.65 4.46
N HIS A 11 -0.42 -22.21 4.41
CA HIS A 11 -0.83 -23.08 3.32
C HIS A 11 -1.97 -22.44 2.53
N TYR A 12 -1.99 -22.67 1.22
CA TYR A 12 -2.99 -22.11 0.33
C TYR A 12 -3.71 -23.23 -0.43
N HIS A 13 -5.02 -23.08 -0.57
CA HIS A 13 -5.83 -23.90 -1.47
C HIS A 13 -6.44 -23.03 -2.55
N TYR A 14 -6.56 -23.58 -3.75
CA TYR A 14 -7.04 -22.89 -4.94
C TYR A 14 -8.11 -23.72 -5.64
N ASP A 15 -9.06 -23.04 -6.27
CA ASP A 15 -9.98 -23.67 -7.21
C ASP A 15 -9.33 -23.90 -8.58
N PHE A 16 -10.08 -24.51 -9.51
CA PHE A 16 -9.63 -24.78 -10.88
C PHE A 16 -9.41 -23.52 -11.73
N ASN A 17 -9.91 -22.36 -11.30
CA ASN A 17 -9.72 -21.07 -11.95
C ASN A 17 -8.50 -20.31 -11.39
N GLY A 18 -7.85 -20.85 -10.36
CA GLY A 18 -6.72 -20.20 -9.67
C GLY A 18 -7.13 -19.18 -8.62
N ASN A 19 -8.42 -19.11 -8.24
CA ASN A 19 -8.84 -18.28 -7.12
C ASN A 19 -8.45 -18.97 -5.82
N ARG A 20 -7.90 -18.23 -4.86
CA ARG A 20 -7.49 -18.79 -3.57
C ARG A 20 -8.73 -19.03 -2.71
N THR A 21 -9.10 -20.28 -2.49
CA THR A 21 -10.29 -20.64 -1.68
C THR A 21 -10.02 -20.68 -0.19
N THR A 22 -8.77 -20.93 0.23
CA THR A 22 -8.40 -21.01 1.65
C THR A 22 -6.97 -20.54 1.88
N THR A 23 -6.77 -19.79 2.96
CA THR A 23 -5.47 -19.54 3.59
C THR A 23 -5.47 -20.20 4.97
N VAL A 24 -4.61 -21.20 5.18
CA VAL A 24 -4.40 -21.85 6.48
C VAL A 24 -3.29 -21.10 7.22
N LEU A 25 -3.63 -20.54 8.37
CA LEU A 25 -2.73 -19.78 9.25
C LEU A 25 -1.76 -20.73 9.99
N PRO A 26 -0.65 -20.21 10.54
CA PRO A 26 0.32 -21.03 11.29
C PRO A 26 -0.25 -21.76 12.50
N ASP A 27 -1.36 -21.25 13.06
CA ASP A 27 -2.07 -21.87 14.18
C ASP A 27 -3.15 -22.88 13.74
N GLY A 28 -3.26 -23.15 12.43
CA GLY A 28 -4.19 -24.11 11.84
C GLY A 28 -5.57 -23.54 11.50
N ARG A 29 -5.90 -22.31 11.93
CA ARG A 29 -7.15 -21.65 11.55
C ARG A 29 -7.20 -21.35 10.06
N GLN A 30 -8.40 -21.29 9.50
CA GLN A 30 -8.61 -21.17 8.06
C GLN A 30 -9.41 -19.93 7.73
N ILE A 31 -8.83 -19.05 6.93
CA ILE A 31 -9.55 -17.98 6.25
C ILE A 31 -10.03 -18.56 4.93
N ASN A 32 -11.35 -18.69 4.76
CA ASN A 32 -11.94 -19.21 3.54
C ASN A 32 -12.56 -18.09 2.71
N TYR A 33 -12.48 -18.26 1.40
CA TYR A 33 -12.99 -17.35 0.39
C TYR A 33 -13.96 -18.11 -0.51
N LEU A 34 -15.22 -17.67 -0.55
CA LEU A 34 -16.23 -18.24 -1.44
C LEU A 34 -16.39 -17.34 -2.64
N TYR A 35 -16.37 -17.93 -3.83
CA TYR A 35 -16.50 -17.23 -5.10
C TYR A 35 -17.74 -17.71 -5.86
N TYR A 36 -18.30 -16.84 -6.70
CA TYR A 36 -19.24 -17.24 -7.74
C TYR A 36 -18.72 -16.90 -9.13
N GLY A 37 -19.25 -17.59 -10.14
CA GLY A 37 -18.93 -17.33 -11.54
C GLY A 37 -17.44 -17.51 -11.85
N SER A 38 -16.84 -16.52 -12.51
CA SER A 38 -15.44 -16.53 -12.95
C SER A 38 -14.45 -15.98 -11.91
N GLY A 39 -14.78 -15.99 -10.62
CA GLY A 39 -13.89 -15.53 -9.54
C GLY A 39 -14.35 -14.27 -8.81
N HIS A 40 -15.66 -14.00 -8.75
CA HIS A 40 -16.16 -12.88 -7.95
C HIS A 40 -16.31 -13.30 -6.49
N LEU A 41 -15.53 -12.67 -5.61
CA LEU A 41 -15.59 -12.93 -4.17
C LEU A 41 -16.99 -12.59 -3.64
N HIS A 42 -17.56 -13.56 -2.93
CA HIS A 42 -18.91 -13.54 -2.36
C HIS A 42 -18.89 -13.51 -0.84
N GLN A 43 -17.98 -14.25 -0.21
CA GLN A 43 -17.91 -14.34 1.24
C GLN A 43 -16.48 -14.59 1.70
N ILE A 44 -16.14 -14.01 2.86
CA ILE A 44 -14.97 -14.37 3.65
C ILE A 44 -15.45 -14.91 5.00
N ASN A 45 -14.92 -16.06 5.43
CA ASN A 45 -15.17 -16.60 6.77
C ASN A 45 -13.87 -17.08 7.44
N LEU A 46 -13.86 -17.09 8.77
CA LEU A 46 -12.78 -17.62 9.61
C LEU A 46 -13.31 -18.86 10.33
N ASP A 47 -12.74 -20.04 10.04
CA ASP A 47 -13.19 -21.33 10.61
C ASP A 47 -14.71 -21.58 10.46
N GLY A 48 -15.30 -21.07 9.39
CA GLY A 48 -16.75 -21.14 9.12
C GLY A 48 -17.59 -20.02 9.76
N GLU A 49 -17.03 -19.20 10.64
CA GLU A 49 -17.70 -17.98 11.13
C GLU A 49 -17.59 -16.88 10.06
N VAL A 50 -18.74 -16.42 9.56
CA VAL A 50 -18.79 -15.39 8.52
C VAL A 50 -18.16 -14.10 9.03
N VAL A 51 -17.16 -13.61 8.32
CA VAL A 51 -16.54 -12.30 8.54
C VAL A 51 -17.25 -11.26 7.68
N SER A 52 -17.49 -11.55 6.41
CA SER A 52 -18.18 -10.63 5.50
C SER A 52 -18.81 -11.37 4.33
N ASP A 53 -20.08 -11.08 4.08
CA ASP A 53 -20.79 -11.37 2.83
C ASP A 53 -20.77 -10.14 1.94
N ILE A 54 -20.62 -10.35 0.62
CA ILE A 54 -20.43 -9.30 -0.36
C ILE A 54 -21.49 -9.43 -1.46
N GLU A 55 -22.20 -8.33 -1.68
CA GLU A 55 -23.22 -8.17 -2.70
C GLU A 55 -22.76 -7.21 -3.79
N ARG A 56 -23.05 -7.58 -5.05
CA ARG A 56 -22.52 -6.90 -6.24
C ARG A 56 -23.63 -6.54 -7.21
N ASP A 57 -23.42 -5.47 -7.98
CA ASP A 57 -24.31 -5.09 -9.06
C ASP A 57 -24.11 -5.97 -10.32
N LYS A 58 -24.87 -5.67 -11.39
CA LYS A 58 -24.78 -6.38 -12.68
C LYS A 58 -23.44 -6.22 -13.40
N LEU A 59 -22.60 -5.27 -12.98
CA LEU A 59 -21.24 -5.06 -13.48
C LEU A 59 -20.20 -5.68 -12.54
N HIS A 60 -20.64 -6.52 -11.59
CA HIS A 60 -19.83 -7.16 -10.55
C HIS A 60 -19.09 -6.18 -9.63
N ARG A 61 -19.56 -4.93 -9.56
CA ARG A 61 -19.03 -3.94 -8.62
C ARG A 61 -19.71 -4.13 -7.28
N GLU A 62 -18.93 -3.99 -6.21
CA GLU A 62 -19.47 -4.11 -4.87
C GLU A 62 -20.44 -2.96 -4.56
N ILE A 63 -21.61 -3.31 -4.04
CA ILE A 63 -22.63 -2.35 -3.62
C ILE A 63 -23.04 -2.53 -2.17
N GLN A 64 -22.68 -3.66 -1.55
CA GLN A 64 -22.96 -3.92 -0.15
C GLN A 64 -22.01 -4.98 0.42
N ARG A 65 -21.68 -4.86 1.70
CA ARG A 65 -21.04 -5.93 2.49
C ARG A 65 -21.58 -6.00 3.93
N THR A 66 -21.47 -7.16 4.58
CA THR A 66 -21.69 -7.30 6.02
C THR A 66 -20.39 -7.14 6.80
N GLN A 67 -20.45 -6.53 7.97
CA GLN A 67 -19.31 -6.27 8.85
C GLN A 67 -19.78 -6.36 10.31
N GLY A 68 -19.84 -7.59 10.84
CA GLY A 68 -20.53 -7.88 12.09
C GLY A 68 -22.03 -7.58 11.97
N ALA A 69 -22.60 -6.89 12.96
CA ALA A 69 -24.01 -6.49 12.96
C ALA A 69 -24.35 -5.31 12.02
N LEU A 70 -23.35 -4.76 11.31
CA LEU A 70 -23.52 -3.66 10.37
C LEU A 70 -23.58 -4.19 8.94
N THR A 71 -24.47 -3.57 8.15
CA THR A 71 -24.42 -3.65 6.69
C THR A 71 -23.90 -2.34 6.13
N SER A 72 -22.79 -2.42 5.40
CA SER A 72 -22.21 -1.32 4.61
C SER A 72 -22.82 -1.32 3.21
N ARG A 73 -23.24 -0.15 2.72
CA ARG A 73 -23.84 0.06 1.39
C ARG A 73 -23.11 1.16 0.64
N TYR A 74 -22.84 0.91 -0.63
CA TYR A 74 -22.04 1.77 -1.49
C TYR A 74 -22.87 2.24 -2.69
N GLU A 75 -22.92 3.55 -2.91
CA GLU A 75 -23.46 4.13 -4.14
C GLU A 75 -22.27 4.56 -5.00
N LEU A 76 -22.14 3.97 -6.19
CA LEU A 76 -21.09 4.28 -7.16
C LEU A 76 -21.63 5.23 -8.25
N ASP A 77 -20.77 6.08 -8.79
CA ASP A 77 -21.07 6.81 -10.01
C ASP A 77 -20.95 5.92 -11.26
N PRO A 78 -21.34 6.42 -12.46
CA PRO A 78 -21.20 5.65 -13.69
C PRO A 78 -19.75 5.23 -14.04
N LEU A 79 -18.74 5.92 -13.51
CA LEU A 79 -17.32 5.58 -13.67
C LEU A 79 -16.82 4.59 -12.60
N GLY A 80 -17.69 4.13 -11.70
CA GLY A 80 -17.37 3.18 -10.64
C GLY A 80 -16.73 3.80 -9.41
N ARG A 81 -16.70 5.14 -9.29
CA ARG A 81 -16.14 5.83 -8.11
C ARG A 81 -17.18 5.91 -7.00
N LEU A 82 -16.72 5.82 -5.76
CA LEU A 82 -17.59 5.85 -4.59
C LEU A 82 -18.21 7.24 -4.40
N LYS A 83 -19.53 7.38 -4.54
CA LYS A 83 -20.25 8.64 -4.23
C LYS A 83 -20.72 8.71 -2.79
N LYS A 84 -21.04 7.58 -2.20
CA LYS A 84 -21.66 7.53 -0.88
C LYS A 84 -21.46 6.17 -0.24
N GLN A 85 -21.23 6.20 1.07
CA GLN A 85 -21.07 5.03 1.91
C GLN A 85 -21.91 5.20 3.17
N ILE A 86 -22.71 4.20 3.50
CA ILE A 86 -23.45 4.13 4.76
C ILE A 86 -23.22 2.77 5.39
N ALA A 87 -22.86 2.73 6.68
CA ALA A 87 -22.85 1.52 7.49
C ALA A 87 -23.82 1.69 8.66
N ALA A 88 -24.82 0.81 8.76
CA ALA A 88 -25.86 0.87 9.77
C ALA A 88 -26.26 -0.54 10.22
N LEU A 89 -26.88 -0.64 11.41
CA LEU A 89 -27.37 -1.91 11.95
C LEU A 89 -28.46 -2.53 11.06
N ASP A 90 -28.44 -3.85 10.92
CA ASP A 90 -29.31 -4.57 9.99
C ASP A 90 -30.81 -4.36 10.25
N SER A 91 -31.22 -4.21 11.52
CA SER A 91 -32.60 -3.94 11.93
C SER A 91 -33.17 -2.61 11.40
N LEU A 92 -32.30 -1.74 10.89
CA LEU A 92 -32.66 -0.46 10.26
C LEU A 92 -32.53 -0.50 8.73
N SER A 93 -32.05 -1.62 8.17
CA SER A 93 -31.67 -1.76 6.77
C SER A 93 -32.74 -2.39 5.87
N GLU A 94 -33.89 -2.81 6.42
CA GLU A 94 -35.04 -3.26 5.64
C GLU A 94 -35.65 -2.11 4.82
N SER A 95 -35.42 -2.15 3.51
CA SER A 95 -36.07 -1.27 2.55
C SER A 95 -37.57 -1.52 2.51
N GLY A 96 -38.34 -0.57 3.03
CA GLY A 96 -39.78 -0.47 2.79
C GLY A 96 -40.16 1.00 2.62
N ARG A 97 -40.97 1.31 1.61
CA ARG A 97 -41.59 2.63 1.36
C ARG A 97 -42.53 3.04 2.50
N GLY A 98 -41.98 3.26 3.68
CA GLY A 98 -42.66 3.76 4.86
C GLY A 98 -41.81 4.87 5.44
N LYS A 99 -42.43 6.03 5.72
CA LYS A 99 -41.81 7.12 6.47
C LYS A 99 -41.50 6.61 7.89
N SER A 100 -40.42 5.87 8.07
CA SER A 100 -39.86 5.66 9.40
C SER A 100 -39.04 6.89 9.73
N LYS A 101 -39.44 7.60 10.79
CA LYS A 101 -38.74 8.76 11.32
C LYS A 101 -37.29 8.35 11.57
N THR A 102 -36.36 8.88 10.78
CA THR A 102 -34.93 8.85 11.09
C THR A 102 -34.75 9.54 12.43
N ALA A 103 -34.66 8.76 13.50
CA ALA A 103 -34.16 9.24 14.78
C ALA A 103 -32.69 9.59 14.55
N ALA A 104 -32.45 10.86 14.26
CA ALA A 104 -31.13 11.43 14.04
C ALA A 104 -30.36 11.42 15.36
N GLY A 105 -29.67 10.31 15.63
CA GLY A 105 -28.71 10.19 16.71
C GLY A 105 -27.48 9.45 16.20
N TYR A 106 -26.30 9.95 16.54
CA TYR A 106 -24.99 9.34 16.25
C TYR A 106 -24.84 7.88 16.72
N SER A 107 -25.82 7.36 17.47
CA SER A 107 -25.83 6.02 18.05
C SER A 107 -26.31 4.90 17.12
N GLN A 108 -26.86 5.20 15.93
CA GLN A 108 -27.48 4.18 15.06
C GLN A 108 -26.84 3.98 13.68
N THR A 109 -25.93 4.88 13.26
CA THR A 109 -25.23 4.80 11.97
C THR A 109 -23.74 4.89 12.21
N ALA A 110 -23.02 3.79 11.97
CA ALA A 110 -21.58 3.71 12.19
C ALA A 110 -20.80 4.51 11.15
N VAL A 111 -21.28 4.61 9.91
CA VAL A 111 -20.63 5.39 8.84
C VAL A 111 -21.69 6.11 8.02
N LYS A 112 -21.46 7.39 7.72
CA LYS A 112 -22.23 8.14 6.72
C LYS A 112 -21.31 9.13 6.06
N ARG A 113 -20.97 8.83 4.80
CA ARG A 113 -19.99 9.56 4.02
C ARG A 113 -20.45 9.78 2.60
N SER A 114 -20.08 10.91 2.01
CA SER A 114 -20.34 11.21 0.59
C SER A 114 -19.22 11.99 -0.06
N TYR A 115 -19.08 11.80 -1.37
CA TYR A 115 -18.00 12.34 -2.17
C TYR A 115 -18.54 13.06 -3.39
N GLY A 116 -17.91 14.19 -3.71
CA GLY A 116 -18.11 14.91 -4.96
C GLY A 116 -16.83 14.91 -5.76
N TYR A 117 -16.92 14.64 -7.06
CA TYR A 117 -15.78 14.64 -7.97
C TYR A 117 -15.95 15.68 -9.07
N ASP A 118 -14.85 16.23 -9.56
CA ASP A 118 -14.84 17.01 -10.78
C ASP A 118 -14.89 16.09 -12.03
N LYS A 119 -14.95 16.72 -13.21
CA LYS A 119 -14.99 16.02 -14.50
C LYS A 119 -13.73 15.21 -14.83
N THR A 120 -12.60 15.52 -14.20
CA THR A 120 -11.31 14.82 -14.35
C THR A 120 -11.09 13.75 -13.27
N GLY A 121 -12.02 13.67 -12.32
CA GLY A 121 -12.03 12.73 -11.23
C GLY A 121 -11.18 13.09 -10.03
N ASN A 122 -10.83 14.37 -9.87
CA ASN A 122 -10.30 14.84 -8.59
C ASN A 122 -11.46 15.02 -7.61
N LEU A 123 -11.19 14.81 -6.32
CA LEU A 123 -12.18 14.84 -5.27
C LEU A 123 -12.46 16.30 -4.89
N LEU A 124 -13.62 16.87 -5.18
CA LEU A 124 -13.96 18.25 -4.80
C LEU A 124 -14.29 18.39 -3.32
N HIS A 125 -14.95 17.38 -2.74
CA HIS A 125 -15.23 17.32 -1.32
C HIS A 125 -15.46 15.89 -0.84
N SER A 126 -15.18 15.68 0.45
CA SER A 126 -15.57 14.49 1.22
C SER A 126 -16.33 14.95 2.45
N SER A 127 -17.62 14.60 2.55
CA SER A 127 -18.45 14.89 3.72
C SER A 127 -18.54 13.65 4.60
N ASP A 128 -18.15 13.79 5.86
CA ASP A 128 -18.13 12.73 6.86
C ASP A 128 -18.94 13.15 8.09
N GLN A 129 -19.71 12.23 8.67
CA GLN A 129 -20.55 12.54 9.84
C GLN A 129 -19.76 12.88 11.12
N ARG A 130 -18.51 12.43 11.26
CA ARG A 130 -17.66 12.69 12.44
C ARG A 130 -16.67 13.80 12.18
N THR A 131 -15.99 13.76 11.04
CA THR A 131 -14.90 14.71 10.75
C THR A 131 -15.36 15.95 9.98
N GLY A 132 -16.65 16.04 9.63
CA GLY A 132 -17.21 17.15 8.86
C GLY A 132 -16.88 17.05 7.38
N THR A 133 -16.98 18.17 6.66
CA THR A 133 -16.67 18.22 5.23
C THR A 133 -15.26 18.73 4.97
N THR A 134 -14.50 17.95 4.21
CA THR A 134 -13.19 18.32 3.66
C THR A 134 -13.35 18.80 2.23
N HIS A 135 -12.87 20.01 1.92
CA HIS A 135 -12.83 20.56 0.56
C HIS A 135 -11.42 20.49 -0.03
N PHE A 136 -11.35 20.26 -1.34
CA PHE A 136 -10.09 20.19 -2.06
C PHE A 136 -10.12 21.14 -3.27
N GLU A 137 -8.99 21.80 -3.50
CA GLU A 137 -8.74 22.64 -4.66
C GLU A 137 -7.48 22.14 -5.34
N TYR A 138 -7.49 22.10 -6.68
CA TYR A 138 -6.41 21.58 -7.49
C TYR A 138 -5.96 22.59 -8.53
N ASP A 139 -4.70 22.48 -8.94
CA ASP A 139 -4.20 23.18 -10.11
C ASP A 139 -4.65 22.50 -11.42
N LYS A 140 -4.19 23.00 -12.57
CA LYS A 140 -4.53 22.43 -13.88
C LYS A 140 -3.87 21.07 -14.15
N LEU A 141 -2.86 20.69 -13.39
CA LEU A 141 -2.17 19.41 -13.47
C LEU A 141 -2.77 18.37 -12.50
N GLY A 142 -3.77 18.76 -11.69
CA GLY A 142 -4.43 17.87 -10.72
C GLY A 142 -3.69 17.76 -9.38
N GLN A 143 -2.73 18.66 -9.14
CA GLN A 143 -1.96 18.75 -7.90
C GLN A 143 -2.79 19.48 -6.84
N PRO A 144 -2.83 19.00 -5.58
CA PRO A 144 -3.64 19.64 -4.54
C PRO A 144 -3.04 20.99 -4.16
N LEU A 145 -3.72 22.10 -4.48
CA LEU A 145 -3.34 23.44 -4.04
C LEU A 145 -3.79 23.72 -2.61
N LYS A 146 -4.97 23.21 -2.26
CA LYS A 146 -5.55 23.42 -0.94
C LYS A 146 -6.37 22.23 -0.52
N VAL A 147 -6.16 21.75 0.70
CA VAL A 147 -6.98 20.73 1.33
C VAL A 147 -7.37 21.23 2.71
N GLN A 148 -8.66 21.48 2.89
CA GLN A 148 -9.17 22.14 4.08
C GLN A 148 -8.46 23.48 4.37
N ASN A 149 -7.68 23.55 5.45
CA ASN A 149 -6.95 24.74 5.86
C ASN A 149 -5.47 24.70 5.46
N GLN A 150 -5.01 23.62 4.82
CA GLN A 150 -3.62 23.48 4.34
C GLN A 150 -3.52 23.95 2.90
N THR A 151 -2.47 24.70 2.60
CA THR A 151 -2.14 25.15 1.23
C THR A 151 -0.79 24.57 0.84
N PHE A 152 -0.66 24.14 -0.40
CA PHE A 152 0.55 23.52 -0.92
C PHE A 152 1.05 24.28 -2.14
N ALA A 153 2.37 24.28 -2.30
CA ALA A 153 3.06 24.75 -3.48
C ALA A 153 4.07 23.69 -3.90
N PHE A 154 4.27 23.57 -5.22
CA PHE A 154 5.17 22.58 -5.81
C PHE A 154 6.12 23.26 -6.79
N ASP A 155 7.33 22.74 -6.89
CA ASP A 155 8.22 23.05 -8.01
C ASP A 155 7.82 22.23 -9.26
N PRO A 156 8.39 22.50 -10.45
CA PRO A 156 8.06 21.76 -11.67
C PRO A 156 8.34 20.25 -11.62
N ALA A 157 9.21 19.79 -10.70
CA ALA A 157 9.53 18.38 -10.49
C ALA A 157 8.66 17.75 -9.40
N TYR A 158 7.62 18.44 -8.94
CA TYR A 158 6.66 17.98 -7.94
C TYR A 158 7.22 17.80 -6.52
N ASN A 159 8.23 18.59 -6.17
CA ASN A 159 8.69 18.71 -4.79
C ASN A 159 7.84 19.73 -4.04
N LEU A 160 7.44 19.42 -2.81
CA LEU A 160 6.81 20.38 -1.91
C LEU A 160 7.78 21.51 -1.56
N ILE A 161 7.30 22.75 -1.66
CA ILE A 161 8.07 23.96 -1.39
C ILE A 161 7.31 24.91 -0.46
N ASN A 162 8.04 25.67 0.35
CA ASN A 162 7.44 26.68 1.25
C ASN A 162 7.15 28.00 0.50
N GLU A 163 7.98 28.33 -0.49
CA GLU A 163 7.94 29.60 -1.21
C GLU A 163 7.80 29.38 -2.71
N TYR A 164 6.87 30.07 -3.35
CA TYR A 164 6.68 29.99 -4.80
C TYR A 164 7.96 30.37 -5.55
N GLY A 165 8.36 29.52 -6.50
CA GLY A 165 9.58 29.71 -7.30
C GLY A 165 10.84 29.07 -6.71
N GLN A 166 10.77 28.52 -5.48
CA GLN A 166 11.81 27.64 -4.97
C GLN A 166 11.98 26.42 -5.89
N GLN A 167 13.22 26.01 -6.10
CA GLN A 167 13.57 24.78 -6.82
C GLN A 167 14.28 23.84 -5.88
N VAL A 168 13.88 22.58 -5.87
CA VAL A 168 14.53 21.55 -5.06
C VAL A 168 15.53 20.82 -5.93
N LYS A 169 16.81 20.96 -5.60
CA LYS A 169 17.90 20.30 -6.32
C LYS A 169 17.83 18.79 -6.09
N ASP A 170 18.01 18.01 -7.15
CA ASP A 170 18.07 16.54 -7.13
C ASP A 170 16.84 15.87 -6.48
N ASN A 171 15.71 16.59 -6.42
CA ASN A 171 14.50 16.21 -5.68
C ASN A 171 14.74 15.98 -4.16
N ARG A 172 15.84 16.47 -3.59
CA ARG A 172 16.19 16.34 -2.17
C ARG A 172 15.77 17.60 -1.41
N ILE A 173 14.61 17.54 -0.75
CA ILE A 173 14.08 18.66 0.05
C ILE A 173 15.01 18.90 1.23
N ALA A 174 15.65 20.06 1.33
CA ALA A 174 16.50 20.41 2.47
C ALA A 174 15.70 20.90 3.68
N ALA A 175 14.57 21.58 3.45
CA ALA A 175 13.66 22.01 4.50
C ALA A 175 12.24 22.20 3.97
N TYR A 176 11.25 21.84 4.79
CA TYR A 176 9.82 22.06 4.52
C TYR A 176 9.05 22.19 5.85
N ASN A 177 8.16 23.19 5.97
CA ASN A 177 7.36 23.44 7.18
C ASN A 177 8.14 23.37 8.53
N GLY A 178 9.37 23.90 8.53
CA GLY A 178 10.24 23.92 9.72
C GLY A 178 10.97 22.61 10.01
N ILE A 179 10.75 21.55 9.23
CA ILE A 179 11.51 20.30 9.29
C ILE A 179 12.71 20.43 8.35
N LYS A 180 13.89 20.02 8.79
CA LYS A 180 15.09 19.93 7.94
C LYS A 180 15.48 18.49 7.70
N PHE A 181 16.02 18.22 6.51
CA PHE A 181 16.40 16.88 6.07
C PHE A 181 17.82 16.89 5.54
N PHE A 182 18.55 15.82 5.85
CA PHE A 182 19.90 15.60 5.39
C PHE A 182 19.99 14.21 4.79
N TYR A 183 20.74 14.11 3.69
CA TYR A 183 20.80 12.91 2.87
C TYR A 183 22.23 12.40 2.76
N ASP A 184 22.38 11.10 2.57
CA ASP A 184 23.64 10.53 2.10
C ASP A 184 23.85 10.75 0.58
N ASP A 185 24.97 10.25 0.06
CA ASP A 185 25.30 10.39 -1.36
C ASP A 185 24.31 9.65 -2.27
N PHE A 186 23.74 8.53 -1.80
CA PHE A 186 22.73 7.74 -2.50
C PHE A 186 21.32 8.36 -2.45
N GLY A 187 21.11 9.36 -1.59
CA GLY A 187 19.86 10.09 -1.46
C GLY A 187 18.92 9.51 -0.42
N ASN A 188 19.39 8.67 0.49
CA ASN A 188 18.63 8.27 1.67
C ASN A 188 18.62 9.39 2.70
N THR A 189 17.47 9.68 3.30
CA THR A 189 17.39 10.62 4.42
C THR A 189 18.06 10.00 5.63
N ILE A 190 19.17 10.57 6.10
CA ILE A 190 19.97 10.05 7.22
C ILE A 190 19.80 10.85 8.52
N HIS A 191 19.32 12.10 8.42
CA HIS A 191 19.03 12.93 9.58
C HIS A 191 17.81 13.83 9.33
N LYS A 192 16.97 13.98 10.36
CA LYS A 192 15.83 14.90 10.38
C LYS A 192 15.86 15.77 11.63
N GLU A 193 15.63 17.07 11.47
CA GLU A 193 15.37 18.01 12.57
C GLU A 193 13.90 18.43 12.49
N HIS A 194 13.10 18.13 13.52
CA HIS A 194 11.68 18.49 13.59
C HIS A 194 11.47 19.89 14.16
N SER A 195 10.31 20.47 13.88
CA SER A 195 9.94 21.81 14.34
C SER A 195 9.72 21.91 15.86
N ASP A 196 9.45 20.79 16.53
CA ASP A 196 9.37 20.68 17.99
C ASP A 196 10.76 20.58 18.68
N GLY A 197 11.84 20.58 17.88
CA GLY A 197 13.21 20.44 18.35
C GLY A 197 13.69 19.00 18.52
N SER A 198 12.84 18.00 18.31
CA SER A 198 13.27 16.60 18.26
C SER A 198 14.11 16.33 17.01
N THR A 199 15.03 15.38 17.08
CA THR A 199 15.84 14.96 15.93
C THR A 199 15.82 13.45 15.76
N GLN A 200 16.07 13.00 14.53
CA GLN A 200 16.12 11.58 14.19
C GLN A 200 17.34 11.27 13.33
N ASN A 201 18.07 10.21 13.68
CA ASN A 201 19.08 9.59 12.81
C ASN A 201 18.52 8.32 12.20
N LEU A 202 18.62 8.18 10.88
CA LEU A 202 18.14 7.02 10.12
C LEU A 202 19.34 6.27 9.55
N HIS A 203 19.38 4.95 9.76
CA HIS A 203 20.48 4.10 9.33
C HIS A 203 19.98 3.01 8.40
N TYR A 204 20.67 2.84 7.28
CA TYR A 204 20.32 1.91 6.21
C TYR A 204 21.38 0.82 6.08
N ASP A 205 20.96 -0.36 5.61
CA ASP A 205 21.89 -1.40 5.19
C ASP A 205 22.34 -1.23 3.73
N LEU A 206 23.14 -2.15 3.23
CA LEU A 206 23.68 -2.13 1.86
C LEU A 206 22.62 -2.37 0.77
N PHE A 207 21.37 -2.67 1.14
CA PHE A 207 20.22 -2.82 0.25
C PHE A 207 19.25 -1.64 0.36
N ASP A 208 19.69 -0.51 0.94
CA ASP A 208 18.89 0.70 1.17
C ASP A 208 17.65 0.48 2.06
N ARG A 209 17.70 -0.53 2.94
CA ARG A 209 16.61 -0.80 3.90
C ARG A 209 16.90 -0.12 5.23
N LEU A 210 15.91 0.60 5.77
CA LEU A 210 16.03 1.26 7.07
C LEU A 210 16.11 0.20 8.18
N VAL A 211 17.28 0.04 8.79
CA VAL A 211 17.53 -0.99 9.82
C VAL A 211 17.54 -0.43 11.24
N LYS A 212 17.75 0.88 11.41
CA LYS A 212 17.76 1.52 12.72
C LYS A 212 17.34 2.98 12.65
N VAL A 213 16.59 3.44 13.65
CA VAL A 213 16.28 4.85 13.88
C VAL A 213 16.60 5.23 15.31
N GLU A 214 17.32 6.33 15.50
CA GLU A 214 17.56 6.95 16.79
C GLU A 214 16.75 8.24 16.88
N THR A 215 15.83 8.35 17.84
CA THR A 215 15.04 9.56 18.08
C THR A 215 15.56 10.25 19.33
N PHE A 216 15.87 11.54 19.23
CA PHE A 216 16.27 12.39 20.35
C PHE A 216 15.15 13.38 20.62
N ASN A 217 14.51 13.24 21.78
CA ASN A 217 13.45 14.13 22.22
C ASN A 217 13.93 14.94 23.41
N LYS A 218 13.59 16.23 23.44
CA LYS A 218 13.85 17.07 24.60
C LYS A 218 12.68 16.97 25.56
N ASN A 219 12.93 16.55 26.79
CA ASN A 219 11.93 16.56 27.83
C ASN A 219 11.58 18.02 28.17
N ALA A 220 10.31 18.38 28.02
CA ALA A 220 9.85 19.76 28.21
C ALA A 220 9.89 20.21 29.68
N GLU A 221 9.85 19.28 30.63
CA GLU A 221 9.82 19.56 32.07
C GLU A 221 11.23 19.64 32.66
N THR A 222 12.11 18.69 32.32
CA THR A 222 13.49 18.62 32.85
C THR A 222 14.50 19.35 31.98
N GLY A 223 14.20 19.53 30.69
CA GLY A 223 15.13 20.08 29.70
C GLY A 223 16.21 19.10 29.24
N GLU A 224 16.21 17.87 29.77
CA GLU A 224 17.14 16.80 29.40
C GLU A 224 16.77 16.17 28.05
N TRP A 225 17.73 15.49 27.44
CA TRP A 225 17.54 14.79 26.17
C TRP A 225 17.35 13.30 26.43
N ASP A 226 16.22 12.77 25.95
CA ASP A 226 15.92 11.35 25.94
C ASP A 226 16.23 10.77 24.55
N LYS A 227 16.94 9.64 24.53
CA LYS A 227 17.24 8.89 23.30
C LYS A 227 16.42 7.61 23.28
N GLU A 228 15.72 7.38 22.18
CA GLU A 228 15.01 6.14 21.89
C GLU A 228 15.59 5.51 20.62
N VAL A 229 15.81 4.19 20.61
CA VAL A 229 16.37 3.50 19.44
C VAL A 229 15.49 2.32 19.04
N TRP A 230 15.10 2.32 17.78
CA TRP A 230 14.30 1.26 17.16
C TRP A 230 15.11 0.56 16.08
N VAL A 231 15.01 -0.76 16.04
CA VAL A 231 15.70 -1.62 15.07
C VAL A 231 14.68 -2.45 14.30
N PHE A 232 15.01 -2.78 13.04
CA PHE A 232 14.12 -3.46 12.11
C PHE A 232 14.82 -4.64 11.43
N GLU A 233 14.07 -5.71 11.17
CA GLU A 233 14.57 -6.86 10.42
C GLU A 233 13.70 -7.17 9.21
N TYR A 234 14.35 -7.68 8.17
CA TYR A 234 13.74 -7.97 6.87
C TYR A 234 14.05 -9.40 6.44
N ASP A 235 13.12 -10.02 5.74
CA ASP A 235 13.40 -11.26 5.03
C ASP A 235 14.10 -11.01 3.68
N ALA A 236 14.38 -12.09 2.94
CA ALA A 236 15.05 -12.02 1.64
C ALA A 236 14.18 -11.41 0.52
N LEU A 237 12.92 -11.09 0.79
CA LEU A 237 11.99 -10.42 -0.12
C LEU A 237 11.73 -8.97 0.31
N ASP A 238 12.58 -8.42 1.18
CA ASP A 238 12.52 -7.06 1.75
C ASP A 238 11.27 -6.75 2.57
N ARG A 239 10.61 -7.80 3.08
CA ARG A 239 9.45 -7.65 3.95
C ARG A 239 9.91 -7.54 5.38
N ARG A 240 9.45 -6.52 6.10
CA ARG A 240 9.82 -6.34 7.51
C ARG A 240 9.22 -7.44 8.37
N VAL A 241 10.05 -8.33 8.90
CA VAL A 241 9.62 -9.47 9.73
C VAL A 241 9.64 -9.16 11.22
N SER A 242 10.34 -8.11 11.65
CA SER A 242 10.33 -7.69 13.05
C SER A 242 10.69 -6.21 13.22
N LYS A 243 10.25 -5.63 14.34
CA LYS A 243 10.75 -4.38 14.90
C LYS A 243 10.86 -4.46 16.42
N GLY A 244 11.77 -3.72 17.01
CA GLY A 244 11.87 -3.64 18.47
C GLY A 244 12.61 -2.42 18.97
N ARG A 245 12.34 -2.06 20.22
CA ARG A 245 13.00 -0.94 20.91
C ARG A 245 14.13 -1.43 21.81
N LEU A 246 15.31 -0.83 21.65
CA LEU A 246 16.46 -1.13 22.48
C LEU A 246 16.30 -0.56 23.90
N LYS A 247 16.70 -1.34 24.91
CA LYS A 247 16.80 -0.87 26.30
C LYS A 247 17.90 0.17 26.47
N ASN A 248 17.72 1.09 27.42
CA ASN A 248 18.80 1.95 27.91
C ASN A 248 19.96 1.08 28.46
N GLY A 249 21.14 1.21 27.86
CA GLY A 249 22.33 0.36 28.13
C GLY A 249 22.51 -0.82 27.18
N GLY A 250 21.49 -1.20 26.39
CA GLY A 250 21.62 -2.22 25.34
C GLY A 250 22.61 -1.83 24.24
N MET A 251 22.85 -0.53 24.06
CA MET A 251 23.85 0.01 23.13
C MET A 251 25.29 -0.34 23.56
N GLU A 252 25.60 -0.35 24.86
CA GLU A 252 26.93 -0.75 25.38
C GLU A 252 27.21 -2.26 25.19
N THR A 253 26.15 -3.09 25.24
CA THR A 253 26.26 -4.51 24.88
C THR A 253 26.45 -4.74 23.38
N ILE A 254 25.98 -3.82 22.53
CA ILE A 254 26.09 -3.89 21.07
C ILE A 254 27.44 -3.36 20.59
N GLU A 255 28.01 -2.33 21.23
CA GLU A 255 29.36 -1.82 20.90
C GLU A 255 30.47 -2.88 21.06
N ASN A 256 30.24 -3.91 21.88
CA ASN A 256 31.15 -5.06 22.00
C ASN A 256 30.97 -6.12 20.88
N VAL A 257 29.98 -5.97 20.00
CA VAL A 257 29.74 -6.80 18.82
C VAL A 257 30.34 -6.08 17.60
N SER A 258 31.67 -6.21 17.49
CA SER A 258 32.58 -5.71 16.45
C SER A 258 31.99 -5.05 15.20
N ASP A 259 32.48 -3.83 14.95
CA ASP A 259 32.84 -3.23 13.66
C ASP A 259 32.54 -4.10 12.42
N GLY A 260 31.49 -3.73 11.69
CA GLY A 260 31.12 -4.34 10.41
C GLY A 260 29.85 -5.20 10.48
N LEU A 261 28.76 -4.63 9.96
CA LEU A 261 27.60 -5.34 9.38
C LEU A 261 26.44 -5.83 10.26
N ARG A 262 26.28 -5.51 11.56
CA ARG A 262 25.17 -6.15 12.31
C ARG A 262 24.41 -5.29 13.33
N ASP A 263 23.71 -4.26 12.87
CA ASP A 263 22.55 -3.72 13.62
C ASP A 263 21.38 -4.73 13.65
N ASN A 264 21.29 -5.65 12.67
CA ASN A 264 20.39 -6.82 12.71
C ASN A 264 20.80 -7.89 13.75
N ALA A 265 21.99 -7.83 14.37
CA ALA A 265 22.37 -8.86 15.35
C ALA A 265 21.49 -8.85 16.59
N CYS A 266 20.93 -7.68 16.96
CA CYS A 266 20.15 -7.51 18.19
C CYS A 266 18.93 -8.43 18.25
N LEU A 267 18.27 -8.61 17.11
CA LEU A 267 17.08 -9.43 16.92
C LEU A 267 17.42 -10.90 16.62
N ASN A 268 18.60 -11.18 16.06
CA ASN A 268 19.13 -12.54 15.88
C ASN A 268 19.76 -13.14 17.15
N THR A 269 19.76 -12.43 18.29
CA THR A 269 20.28 -12.99 19.54
C THR A 269 19.30 -14.01 20.14
N PRO A 270 19.77 -15.11 20.74
CA PRO A 270 18.92 -16.08 21.43
C PRO A 270 18.05 -15.47 22.55
N ASN A 271 18.41 -14.28 23.03
CA ASN A 271 17.71 -13.54 24.07
C ASN A 271 17.41 -12.10 23.63
N SER A 272 16.64 -11.90 22.54
CA SER A 272 16.15 -10.57 22.13
C SER A 272 15.56 -9.78 23.33
N LYS A 273 14.90 -10.48 24.26
CA LYS A 273 14.36 -9.95 25.53
C LYS A 273 15.39 -9.37 26.50
N ASP A 274 16.67 -9.71 26.38
CA ASP A 274 17.72 -9.11 27.22
C ASP A 274 18.09 -7.71 26.71
N ILE A 275 17.93 -7.48 25.41
CA ILE A 275 18.37 -6.26 24.70
C ILE A 275 17.19 -5.33 24.38
N LEU A 276 16.01 -5.89 24.11
CA LEU A 276 14.78 -5.16 23.75
C LEU A 276 13.80 -5.11 24.93
N ASP A 277 13.15 -3.97 25.13
CA ASP A 277 12.03 -3.86 26.07
C ASP A 277 10.66 -4.04 25.39
N SER A 278 10.62 -3.96 24.05
CA SER A 278 9.45 -4.26 23.24
C SER A 278 9.87 -4.87 21.90
N GLU A 279 9.08 -5.82 21.41
CA GLU A 279 9.30 -6.51 20.14
C GLU A 279 7.95 -6.79 19.48
N ILE A 280 7.87 -6.55 18.17
CA ILE A 280 6.75 -6.91 17.31
C ILE A 280 7.28 -7.77 16.18
N THR A 281 6.67 -8.93 15.96
CA THR A 281 6.99 -9.80 14.82
C THR A 281 5.86 -9.80 13.81
N PHE A 282 6.21 -9.85 12.53
CA PHE A 282 5.27 -9.75 11.42
C PHE A 282 5.29 -11.03 10.58
N LEU A 283 4.13 -11.41 10.06
CA LEU A 283 3.95 -12.49 9.10
C LEU A 283 3.25 -11.94 7.86
N TRP A 284 3.76 -12.29 6.68
CA TRP A 284 3.31 -11.73 5.40
C TRP A 284 2.63 -12.77 4.52
N ASP A 285 1.53 -12.39 3.88
CA ASP A 285 0.90 -13.10 2.76
C ASP A 285 1.23 -12.36 1.46
N GLY A 286 2.23 -12.85 0.72
CA GLY A 286 2.81 -12.11 -0.39
C GLY A 286 3.37 -10.76 0.11
N SER A 287 2.80 -9.66 -0.40
CA SER A 287 3.16 -8.29 -0.04
C SER A 287 2.24 -7.64 1.01
N ARG A 288 1.29 -8.40 1.59
CA ARG A 288 0.33 -7.89 2.57
C ARG A 288 0.65 -8.40 3.96
N LEU A 289 0.50 -7.54 4.95
CA LEU A 289 0.69 -7.92 6.34
C LEU A 289 -0.45 -8.86 6.76
N LEU A 290 -0.14 -10.12 7.04
CA LEU A 290 -1.13 -11.12 7.43
C LEU A 290 -1.32 -11.14 8.95
N GLN A 291 -0.22 -11.15 9.71
CA GLN A 291 -0.27 -11.14 11.17
C GLN A 291 0.80 -10.25 11.76
N GLU A 292 0.51 -9.67 12.92
CA GLU A 292 1.52 -9.17 13.82
C GLU A 292 1.32 -9.75 15.21
N GLN A 293 2.42 -9.98 15.92
CA GLN A 293 2.44 -10.45 17.30
C GLN A 293 3.21 -9.44 18.12
N ASN A 294 2.56 -8.88 19.13
CA ASN A 294 3.15 -7.99 20.12
C ASN A 294 2.77 -8.44 21.55
N SER A 295 3.01 -7.59 22.55
CA SER A 295 2.66 -7.84 23.96
C SER A 295 1.16 -7.99 24.22
N ASP A 296 0.34 -7.36 23.38
CA ASP A 296 -1.12 -7.32 23.55
C ASP A 296 -1.80 -8.54 22.91
N GLY A 297 -1.11 -9.27 22.04
CA GLY A 297 -1.60 -10.49 21.44
C GLY A 297 -1.23 -10.64 19.97
N LEU A 298 -1.92 -11.57 19.31
CA LEU A 298 -1.80 -11.86 17.89
C LEU A 298 -2.94 -11.16 17.14
N TYR A 299 -2.58 -10.25 16.26
CA TYR A 299 -3.52 -9.63 15.33
C TYR A 299 -3.40 -10.31 13.97
N THR A 300 -4.52 -10.75 13.40
CA THR A 300 -4.60 -11.26 12.04
C THR A 300 -5.45 -10.32 11.20
N TYR A 301 -4.97 -9.97 10.01
CA TYR A 301 -5.61 -8.99 9.14
C TYR A 301 -6.27 -9.66 7.94
N ILE A 302 -7.51 -9.27 7.66
CA ILE A 302 -8.29 -9.68 6.49
C ILE A 302 -8.53 -8.46 5.62
N TYR A 303 -8.35 -8.61 4.31
CA TYR A 303 -8.53 -7.57 3.30
C TYR A 303 -9.80 -7.79 2.47
N THR A 304 -10.25 -6.76 1.76
CA THR A 304 -11.54 -6.78 1.02
C THR A 304 -11.58 -7.73 -0.17
N ASP A 305 -10.41 -8.13 -0.70
CA ASP A 305 -10.27 -9.09 -1.80
C ASP A 305 -8.84 -9.70 -1.78
N GLN A 306 -8.61 -10.76 -2.57
CA GLN A 306 -7.31 -11.41 -2.71
C GLN A 306 -6.23 -10.47 -3.24
N ASP A 307 -6.58 -9.51 -4.09
CA ASP A 307 -5.65 -8.55 -4.70
C ASP A 307 -5.81 -7.12 -4.13
N SER A 308 -6.49 -6.98 -2.99
CA SER A 308 -6.73 -5.70 -2.33
C SER A 308 -5.79 -5.47 -1.14
N TYR A 309 -5.43 -4.20 -0.93
CA TYR A 309 -4.72 -3.70 0.25
C TYR A 309 -5.63 -2.89 1.19
N GLU A 310 -6.92 -2.76 0.87
CA GLU A 310 -7.91 -2.17 1.76
C GLU A 310 -8.22 -3.16 2.89
N PRO A 311 -7.94 -2.81 4.17
CA PRO A 311 -8.22 -3.70 5.29
C PRO A 311 -9.73 -3.78 5.53
N LEU A 312 -10.21 -4.98 5.84
CA LEU A 312 -11.62 -5.29 6.07
C LEU A 312 -11.88 -5.61 7.55
N ALA A 313 -11.08 -6.51 8.12
CA ALA A 313 -11.23 -6.96 9.49
C ALA A 313 -9.88 -7.25 10.16
N GLN A 314 -9.85 -7.15 11.48
CA GLN A 314 -8.76 -7.51 12.37
C GLN A 314 -9.28 -8.52 13.38
N ILE A 315 -8.62 -9.68 13.47
CA ILE A 315 -8.87 -10.67 14.50
C ILE A 315 -7.79 -10.56 15.56
N HIS A 316 -8.17 -10.13 16.75
CA HIS A 316 -7.27 -10.02 17.89
C HIS A 316 -7.43 -11.23 18.81
N ASN A 317 -6.35 -11.99 18.96
CA ASN A 317 -6.28 -13.14 19.86
C ASN A 317 -5.35 -12.81 21.01
N TYR A 318 -5.86 -12.86 22.23
CA TYR A 318 -5.08 -12.53 23.42
C TYR A 318 -5.47 -13.42 24.60
N THR A 319 -4.61 -13.46 25.61
CA THR A 319 -4.91 -14.12 26.88
C THR A 319 -5.23 -13.04 27.91
N ASN A 320 -6.42 -13.09 28.49
CA ASN A 320 -6.83 -12.12 29.50
C ASN A 320 -6.13 -12.38 30.86
N THR A 321 -6.35 -11.50 31.83
CA THR A 321 -5.80 -11.65 33.19
C THR A 321 -6.24 -12.93 33.92
N GLY A 322 -7.37 -13.52 33.51
CA GLY A 322 -7.88 -14.80 34.00
C GLY A 322 -7.23 -16.02 33.34
N SER A 323 -6.21 -15.85 32.49
CA SER A 323 -5.60 -16.90 31.68
C SER A 323 -6.54 -17.57 30.67
N GLU A 324 -7.61 -16.87 30.28
CA GLU A 324 -8.52 -17.32 29.22
C GLU A 324 -8.11 -16.74 27.87
N SER A 325 -8.01 -17.60 26.85
CA SER A 325 -7.87 -17.15 25.46
C SER A 325 -9.16 -16.49 24.98
N LYS A 326 -9.05 -15.28 24.44
CA LYS A 326 -10.12 -14.51 23.83
C LYS A 326 -9.80 -14.24 22.37
N GLN A 327 -10.86 -14.19 21.56
CA GLN A 327 -10.82 -13.78 20.17
C GLN A 327 -11.85 -12.66 19.96
N GLU A 328 -11.40 -11.55 19.39
CA GLU A 328 -12.23 -10.41 19.03
C GLU A 328 -12.10 -10.13 17.52
N ILE A 329 -13.21 -9.80 16.87
CA ILE A 329 -13.23 -9.39 15.47
C ILE A 329 -13.65 -7.93 15.40
N ASN A 330 -12.75 -7.11 14.88
CA ASN A 330 -12.94 -5.69 14.64
C ASN A 330 -12.99 -5.43 13.13
N TYR A 331 -13.81 -4.49 12.70
CA TYR A 331 -14.06 -4.18 11.30
C TYR A 331 -13.58 -2.78 10.96
N PHE A 332 -12.78 -2.67 9.90
CA PHE A 332 -12.34 -1.38 9.37
C PHE A 332 -13.39 -0.80 8.42
N HIS A 333 -13.62 0.50 8.52
CA HIS A 333 -14.46 1.25 7.61
C HIS A 333 -13.61 2.26 6.88
N CYS A 334 -13.26 1.93 5.64
CA CYS A 334 -12.35 2.74 4.85
C CYS A 334 -13.07 3.80 4.03
N ASP A 335 -12.32 4.83 3.62
CA ASP A 335 -12.76 5.84 2.66
C ASP A 335 -12.57 5.38 1.19
N GLN A 336 -12.81 6.27 0.23
CA GLN A 336 -12.79 6.01 -1.20
C GLN A 336 -11.42 5.57 -1.76
N ILE A 337 -10.33 5.77 -1.00
CA ILE A 337 -8.98 5.33 -1.37
C ILE A 337 -8.46 4.23 -0.43
N GLY A 338 -9.28 3.73 0.49
CA GLY A 338 -8.94 2.62 1.37
C GLY A 338 -8.30 3.02 2.70
N ILE A 339 -8.27 4.30 3.07
CA ILE A 339 -7.78 4.73 4.40
C ILE A 339 -8.84 4.38 5.46
N PRO A 340 -8.51 3.66 6.54
CA PRO A 340 -9.43 3.42 7.64
C PRO A 340 -9.86 4.73 8.31
N ARG A 341 -11.16 4.99 8.39
CA ARG A 341 -11.72 6.18 9.05
C ARG A 341 -12.41 5.84 10.37
N GLU A 342 -12.97 4.64 10.45
CA GLU A 342 -13.55 4.09 11.66
C GLU A 342 -13.18 2.62 11.85
N MET A 343 -13.25 2.16 13.10
CA MET A 343 -13.19 0.75 13.46
C MET A 343 -14.35 0.40 14.40
N THR A 344 -15.03 -0.71 14.16
CA THR A 344 -16.16 -1.18 14.99
C THR A 344 -15.97 -2.62 15.44
N ASP A 345 -16.58 -3.01 16.55
CA ASP A 345 -16.65 -4.42 16.96
C ASP A 345 -17.71 -5.21 16.16
N LYS A 346 -17.82 -6.51 16.43
CA LYS A 346 -18.84 -7.39 15.84
C LYS A 346 -20.29 -6.99 16.08
N ASN A 347 -20.58 -6.18 17.10
CA ASN A 347 -21.92 -5.69 17.40
C ASN A 347 -22.20 -4.32 16.76
N GLY A 348 -21.25 -3.79 15.97
CA GLY A 348 -21.34 -2.48 15.35
C GLY A 348 -21.02 -1.32 16.29
N LYS A 349 -20.47 -1.57 17.47
CA LYS A 349 -20.03 -0.53 18.41
C LYS A 349 -18.74 0.10 17.91
N LEU A 350 -18.68 1.43 17.92
CA LEU A 350 -17.49 2.18 17.55
C LEU A 350 -16.36 1.96 18.57
N LEU A 351 -15.18 1.60 18.07
CA LEU A 351 -13.95 1.38 18.84
C LEU A 351 -12.96 2.52 18.64
N TRP A 352 -12.83 3.01 17.41
CA TRP A 352 -11.85 4.01 17.03
C TRP A 352 -12.34 4.82 15.82
N PHE A 353 -11.93 6.09 15.71
CA PHE A 353 -12.02 6.87 14.48
C PHE A 353 -10.90 7.89 14.38
N GLY A 354 -10.56 8.28 13.14
CA GLY A 354 -9.44 9.16 12.84
C GLY A 354 -9.74 10.20 11.77
N LYS A 355 -9.04 11.32 11.86
CA LYS A 355 -9.03 12.40 10.87
C LYS A 355 -7.64 12.53 10.29
N TYR A 356 -7.58 12.67 8.97
CA TYR A 356 -6.34 12.68 8.22
C TYR A 356 -6.18 13.97 7.43
N ASP A 357 -4.94 14.34 7.18
CA ASP A 357 -4.58 15.42 6.27
C ASP A 357 -4.51 14.96 4.81
N ALA A 358 -4.06 15.86 3.93
CA ALA A 358 -3.93 15.59 2.51
C ALA A 358 -2.94 14.45 2.19
N TRP A 359 -1.92 14.24 3.03
CA TRP A 359 -0.85 13.28 2.80
C TRP A 359 -1.05 11.97 3.57
N GLY A 360 -2.22 11.76 4.14
CA GLY A 360 -2.54 10.54 4.88
C GLY A 360 -1.92 10.50 6.29
N LYS A 361 -1.46 11.64 6.81
CA LYS A 361 -1.07 11.76 8.22
C LYS A 361 -2.31 11.80 9.10
N LEU A 362 -2.34 10.99 10.15
CA LEU A 362 -3.39 11.05 11.18
C LEU A 362 -3.18 12.30 12.03
N THR A 363 -4.09 13.28 11.94
CA THR A 363 -3.98 14.57 12.65
C THR A 363 -4.76 14.60 13.95
N GLU A 364 -5.88 13.86 14.00
CA GLU A 364 -6.70 13.72 15.19
C GLU A 364 -7.16 12.26 15.27
N GLU A 365 -7.10 11.66 16.46
CA GLU A 365 -7.60 10.32 16.71
C GLU A 365 -8.53 10.31 17.92
N THR A 366 -9.45 9.36 17.95
CA THR A 366 -10.25 9.07 19.13
C THR A 366 -10.34 7.56 19.30
N ASN A 367 -9.61 7.03 20.28
CA ASN A 367 -9.70 5.64 20.72
C ASN A 367 -10.78 5.53 21.81
N VAL A 368 -11.99 5.13 21.41
CA VAL A 368 -13.19 5.13 22.27
C VAL A 368 -13.04 4.14 23.42
N THR A 369 -12.33 3.03 23.22
CA THR A 369 -12.10 2.01 24.26
C THR A 369 -10.77 2.18 24.99
N GLY A 370 -9.85 2.97 24.45
CA GLY A 370 -8.46 3.07 24.91
C GLY A 370 -7.60 1.85 24.55
N THR A 371 -8.18 0.85 23.89
CA THR A 371 -7.52 -0.44 23.58
C THR A 371 -7.55 -0.78 22.09
N ALA A 372 -8.22 0.03 21.26
CA ALA A 372 -8.28 -0.22 19.83
C ALA A 372 -6.88 -0.10 19.20
N HIS A 373 -6.46 -1.13 18.46
CA HIS A 373 -5.20 -1.13 17.71
C HIS A 373 -5.48 -0.93 16.21
N GLN A 374 -5.14 0.24 15.68
CA GLN A 374 -5.35 0.60 14.27
C GLN A 374 -4.03 1.17 13.71
N PRO A 375 -3.18 0.34 13.06
CA PRO A 375 -1.88 0.80 12.57
C PRO A 375 -1.91 1.29 11.11
N PHE A 376 -2.95 0.97 10.35
CA PHE A 376 -2.96 1.24 8.90
C PHE A 376 -3.20 2.71 8.54
N ARG A 377 -2.62 3.15 7.41
CA ARG A 377 -2.75 4.52 6.88
C ARG A 377 -3.26 4.48 5.44
N LEU A 378 -2.51 5.01 4.47
CA LEU A 378 -2.76 4.73 3.05
C LEU A 378 -2.63 3.22 2.79
N GLN A 379 -3.17 2.74 1.67
CA GLN A 379 -3.16 1.31 1.39
C GLN A 379 -1.74 0.71 1.44
N ASN A 380 -1.62 -0.40 2.17
CA ASN A 380 -0.38 -1.10 2.51
C ASN A 380 0.63 -0.33 3.39
N GLN A 381 0.23 0.77 4.02
CA GLN A 381 1.05 1.46 5.02
C GLN A 381 0.79 0.99 6.44
N TYR A 382 1.86 0.67 7.16
CA TYR A 382 1.86 0.44 8.60
C TYR A 382 2.51 1.63 9.30
N CYS A 383 1.80 2.31 10.20
CA CYS A 383 2.32 3.46 10.93
C CYS A 383 3.23 3.04 12.08
N ASP A 384 4.49 3.45 12.02
CA ASP A 384 5.42 3.39 13.14
C ASP A 384 5.43 4.77 13.81
N SER A 385 4.51 4.97 14.74
CA SER A 385 4.30 6.25 15.42
C SER A 385 5.55 6.68 16.20
N GLU A 386 6.32 5.71 16.71
CA GLU A 386 7.58 5.91 17.43
C GLU A 386 8.66 6.63 16.60
N ILE A 387 8.62 6.47 15.27
CA ILE A 387 9.60 7.06 14.35
C ILE A 387 8.95 8.04 13.38
N ARG A 388 7.63 8.29 13.51
CA ARG A 388 6.85 9.21 12.66
C ARG A 388 6.91 8.88 11.16
N LEU A 389 7.13 7.61 10.82
CA LEU A 389 7.17 7.12 9.44
C LEU A 389 6.14 6.02 9.25
N HIS A 390 5.72 5.81 8.01
CA HIS A 390 4.86 4.70 7.65
C HIS A 390 5.67 3.69 6.83
N TYR A 391 5.83 2.48 7.34
CA TYR A 391 6.40 1.39 6.57
C TYR A 391 5.47 1.07 5.39
N ASN A 392 6.00 1.11 4.17
CA ASN A 392 5.28 0.94 2.91
C ASN A 392 6.05 -0.05 2.02
N PHE A 393 6.10 -1.29 2.49
CA PHE A 393 6.71 -2.45 1.85
C PHE A 393 8.19 -2.26 1.49
N PHE A 394 8.54 -1.74 0.31
CA PHE A 394 9.94 -1.51 -0.07
C PHE A 394 10.55 -0.22 0.48
N ARG A 395 9.73 0.72 0.97
CA ARG A 395 10.19 2.04 1.42
C ARG A 395 9.47 2.51 2.69
N TYR A 396 10.01 3.57 3.31
CA TYR A 396 9.33 4.29 4.39
C TYR A 396 8.78 5.61 3.86
N TYR A 397 7.50 5.83 4.10
CA TYR A 397 6.78 7.04 3.73
C TYR A 397 6.77 8.04 4.88
N ASP A 398 7.18 9.25 4.57
CA ASP A 398 7.16 10.40 5.46
C ASP A 398 5.92 11.25 5.19
N SER A 399 4.93 11.12 6.08
CA SER A 399 3.65 11.81 5.95
C SER A 399 3.73 13.32 6.20
N ASP A 400 4.81 13.83 6.81
CA ASP A 400 5.00 15.27 7.02
C ASP A 400 5.30 16.01 5.72
N VAL A 401 5.85 15.30 4.73
CA VAL A 401 6.28 15.82 3.42
C VAL A 401 5.71 15.02 2.24
N GLY A 402 4.76 14.11 2.48
CA GLY A 402 4.03 13.42 1.44
C GLY A 402 4.88 12.57 0.48
N ARG A 403 6.01 12.00 0.95
CA ARG A 403 7.00 11.33 0.08
C ARG A 403 7.79 10.24 0.79
N PHE A 404 8.56 9.45 0.03
CA PHE A 404 9.47 8.46 0.61
C PHE A 404 10.76 9.08 1.15
N VAL A 405 11.37 8.41 2.14
CA VAL A 405 12.65 8.84 2.76
C VAL A 405 13.88 8.46 1.94
N ASN A 406 13.74 7.54 0.98
CA ASN A 406 14.76 7.06 0.05
C ASN A 406 14.24 7.05 -1.40
N GLN A 407 15.18 6.99 -2.36
CA GLN A 407 14.86 6.96 -3.79
C GLN A 407 14.13 5.66 -4.17
N ASP A 408 13.33 5.72 -5.24
CA ASP A 408 12.62 4.57 -5.79
C ASP A 408 13.64 3.50 -6.24
N PRO A 409 13.57 2.25 -5.73
CA PRO A 409 14.52 1.19 -6.10
C PRO A 409 14.52 0.88 -7.60
N ILE A 410 13.42 1.16 -8.31
CA ILE A 410 13.35 1.01 -9.78
C ILE A 410 13.80 2.28 -10.54
N GLY A 411 14.32 3.27 -9.82
CA GLY A 411 14.89 4.50 -10.36
C GLY A 411 13.87 5.31 -11.17
N LEU A 412 14.31 5.80 -12.34
CA LEU A 412 13.48 6.62 -13.22
C LEU A 412 12.33 5.84 -13.89
N ASN A 413 12.32 4.51 -13.81
CA ASN A 413 11.17 3.71 -14.25
C ASN A 413 9.95 3.91 -13.33
N GLY A 414 10.19 4.36 -12.09
CA GLY A 414 9.13 4.75 -11.18
C GLY A 414 8.55 6.13 -11.55
N SER A 415 9.39 7.15 -11.40
CA SER A 415 9.03 8.55 -11.67
C SER A 415 10.29 9.38 -11.91
N ILE A 416 10.15 10.50 -12.61
CA ILE A 416 11.20 11.54 -12.72
C ILE A 416 11.56 12.15 -11.35
N ASN A 417 10.65 12.04 -10.38
CA ASN A 417 10.90 12.36 -8.99
C ASN A 417 10.95 11.07 -8.17
N SER A 418 12.17 10.62 -7.89
CA SER A 418 12.42 9.32 -7.25
C SER A 418 11.90 9.20 -5.82
N TYR A 419 11.42 10.28 -5.20
CA TYR A 419 10.84 10.27 -3.85
C TYR A 419 9.31 10.25 -3.85
N THR A 420 8.66 10.42 -5.00
CA THR A 420 7.19 10.56 -5.08
C THR A 420 6.48 9.28 -4.61
N PHE A 421 5.53 9.46 -3.69
CA PHE A 421 4.53 8.43 -3.36
C PHE A 421 3.39 8.43 -4.37
N ALA A 422 2.73 9.58 -4.52
CA ALA A 422 1.65 9.77 -5.49
C ALA A 422 1.56 11.24 -5.89
N PHE A 423 1.15 11.49 -7.14
CA PHE A 423 0.83 12.85 -7.57
C PHE A 423 -0.42 13.41 -6.88
N ASN A 424 -1.36 12.56 -6.46
CA ASN A 424 -2.54 12.99 -5.74
C ASN A 424 -3.04 11.82 -4.88
N THR A 425 -2.69 11.83 -3.60
CA THR A 425 -3.05 10.82 -2.60
C THR A 425 -4.56 10.59 -2.48
N SER A 426 -5.40 11.61 -2.74
CA SER A 426 -6.87 11.47 -2.74
C SER A 426 -7.42 10.64 -3.90
N LYS A 427 -6.57 10.29 -4.88
CA LYS A 427 -6.94 9.53 -6.09
C LYS A 427 -6.03 8.33 -6.32
N TRP A 428 -4.78 8.38 -5.87
CA TRP A 428 -3.72 7.45 -6.17
C TRP A 428 -3.07 6.91 -4.89
N ILE A 429 -2.62 5.67 -4.99
CA ILE A 429 -1.91 4.93 -3.94
C ILE A 429 -0.72 4.20 -4.57
N ASP A 430 0.33 3.94 -3.79
CA ASP A 430 1.46 3.10 -4.16
C ASP A 430 1.66 2.00 -3.09
N PRO A 431 0.91 0.88 -3.18
CA PRO A 431 0.95 -0.17 -2.17
C PRO A 431 2.32 -0.84 -2.03
N LEU A 432 3.08 -0.96 -3.11
CA LEU A 432 4.39 -1.61 -3.05
C LEU A 432 5.50 -0.62 -2.67
N GLY A 433 5.27 0.67 -2.85
CA GLY A 433 6.33 1.65 -2.83
C GLY A 433 7.16 1.59 -4.10
N TRP A 434 6.59 1.19 -5.23
CA TRP A 434 7.17 1.25 -6.56
C TRP A 434 6.20 2.00 -7.46
N SER A 435 6.55 3.20 -7.89
CA SER A 435 5.60 4.03 -8.61
C SER A 435 5.35 3.50 -10.03
N CYS A 436 4.24 2.79 -10.26
CA CYS A 436 3.72 2.50 -11.62
C CYS A 436 2.28 1.95 -11.59
N ASP A 437 1.35 2.58 -12.32
CA ASP A 437 -0.08 2.19 -12.34
C ASP A 437 -0.40 1.28 -13.52
N ALA A 438 0.07 0.05 -13.42
CA ALA A 438 -0.21 -1.01 -14.38
C ALA A 438 -1.72 -1.23 -14.59
N LYS A 439 -2.57 -0.96 -13.58
CA LYS A 439 -4.02 -1.11 -13.67
C LYS A 439 -4.62 -0.08 -14.63
N LYS A 440 -4.20 1.18 -14.55
CA LYS A 440 -4.63 2.22 -15.48
C LYS A 440 -4.02 2.02 -16.86
N VAL A 441 -2.78 1.54 -16.97
CA VAL A 441 -2.19 1.16 -18.29
C VAL A 441 -3.02 0.06 -18.96
N LYS A 442 -3.49 -0.93 -18.20
CA LYS A 442 -4.41 -1.97 -18.71
C LYS A 442 -5.71 -1.39 -19.26
N GLU A 443 -6.30 -0.41 -18.56
CA GLU A 443 -7.49 0.27 -19.06
C GLU A 443 -7.21 1.05 -20.35
N LEU A 444 -6.09 1.78 -20.43
CA LEU A 444 -5.70 2.50 -21.63
C LEU A 444 -5.45 1.55 -22.81
N ALA A 445 -4.70 0.47 -22.59
CA ALA A 445 -4.47 -0.58 -23.57
C ALA A 445 -5.78 -1.21 -24.05
N SER A 446 -6.77 -1.40 -23.17
CA SER A 446 -8.09 -1.92 -23.55
C SER A 446 -8.84 -0.98 -24.50
N ARG A 447 -8.67 0.33 -24.38
CA ARG A 447 -9.32 1.36 -25.22
C ARG A 447 -8.65 1.55 -26.58
N LEU A 448 -7.41 1.08 -26.75
CA LEU A 448 -6.72 1.15 -28.03
C LEU A 448 -7.48 0.39 -29.12
N SER A 449 -7.39 0.91 -30.35
CA SER A 449 -8.13 0.37 -31.49
C SER A 449 -7.74 -1.10 -31.75
N PRO A 450 -8.68 -1.95 -32.21
CA PRO A 450 -8.36 -3.33 -32.58
C PRO A 450 -7.27 -3.45 -33.66
N LYS A 451 -7.06 -2.42 -34.47
CA LYS A 451 -6.04 -2.40 -35.54
C LYS A 451 -4.62 -2.48 -34.99
N VAL A 452 -4.33 -1.80 -33.88
CA VAL A 452 -2.98 -1.83 -33.28
C VAL A 452 -2.76 -3.10 -32.44
N LYS A 453 -3.82 -3.83 -32.09
CA LYS A 453 -3.76 -5.12 -31.36
C LYS A 453 -3.59 -6.32 -32.29
N GLN A 454 -3.38 -6.08 -33.59
CA GLN A 454 -3.17 -7.17 -34.56
C GLN A 454 -1.73 -7.68 -34.48
N ARG A 455 -1.51 -8.88 -34.99
CA ARG A 455 -0.18 -9.47 -35.14
C ARG A 455 0.71 -8.58 -36.00
N PHE A 456 2.01 -8.53 -35.69
CA PHE A 456 2.98 -7.66 -36.37
C PHE A 456 2.76 -6.15 -36.18
N LYS A 457 1.94 -5.75 -35.20
CA LYS A 457 1.66 -4.34 -34.85
C LYS A 457 2.19 -3.93 -33.48
N CYS A 458 3.22 -4.62 -32.99
CA CYS A 458 3.80 -4.39 -31.67
C CYS A 458 4.35 -2.96 -31.48
N GLU A 459 5.00 -2.40 -32.51
CA GLU A 459 5.49 -1.01 -32.51
C GLU A 459 4.32 0.00 -32.50
N ASP A 460 3.37 -0.16 -33.42
CA ASP A 460 2.16 0.67 -33.49
C ASP A 460 1.35 0.62 -32.17
N PHE A 461 1.28 -0.55 -31.53
CA PHE A 461 0.66 -0.73 -30.22
C PHE A 461 1.42 0.01 -29.12
N ALA A 462 2.73 -0.19 -29.05
CA ALA A 462 3.58 0.42 -28.03
C ALA A 462 3.50 1.95 -28.12
N ASP A 463 3.60 2.51 -29.33
CA ASP A 463 3.53 3.97 -29.56
C ASP A 463 2.15 4.53 -29.20
N ALA A 464 1.07 3.82 -29.55
CA ALA A 464 -0.28 4.24 -29.21
C ALA A 464 -0.55 4.17 -27.70
N LEU A 465 -0.06 3.12 -27.02
CA LEU A 465 -0.20 2.98 -25.58
C LEU A 465 0.61 4.03 -24.83
N GLN A 466 1.87 4.22 -25.22
CA GLN A 466 2.75 5.27 -24.69
C GLN A 466 2.09 6.65 -24.79
N LYS A 467 1.54 7.01 -25.95
CA LYS A 467 0.86 8.29 -26.14
C LYS A 467 -0.35 8.48 -25.21
N GLU A 468 -1.12 7.43 -24.96
CA GLU A 468 -2.24 7.50 -24.00
C GLU A 468 -1.74 7.57 -22.56
N MET A 469 -0.64 6.89 -22.23
CA MET A 469 0.02 6.98 -20.92
C MET A 469 0.57 8.39 -20.65
N GLU A 470 1.24 9.01 -21.62
CA GLU A 470 1.76 10.38 -21.54
C GLU A 470 0.64 11.40 -21.29
N LYS A 471 -0.52 11.27 -21.97
CA LYS A 471 -1.69 12.13 -21.72
C LYS A 471 -2.24 12.02 -20.31
N GLU A 472 -2.08 10.86 -19.70
CA GLU A 472 -2.59 10.52 -18.37
C GLU A 472 -1.53 10.68 -17.27
N GLY A 473 -0.32 11.17 -17.63
CA GLY A 473 0.81 11.37 -16.72
C GLY A 473 1.38 10.08 -16.14
N ILE A 474 1.29 8.97 -16.87
CA ILE A 474 1.73 7.65 -16.42
C ILE A 474 3.10 7.33 -17.05
N SER A 475 4.08 7.02 -16.21
CA SER A 475 5.42 6.58 -16.62
C SER A 475 5.45 5.11 -17.08
N GLY A 476 6.38 4.79 -17.97
CA GLY A 476 6.61 3.43 -18.45
C GLY A 476 7.93 3.27 -19.19
N GLU A 477 8.28 2.02 -19.46
CA GLU A 477 9.50 1.64 -20.16
C GLU A 477 9.14 0.98 -21.49
N ARG A 478 9.65 1.51 -22.62
CA ARG A 478 9.48 0.86 -23.92
C ARG A 478 10.51 -0.26 -24.00
N VAL A 479 10.06 -1.50 -23.91
CA VAL A 479 10.91 -2.68 -24.00
C VAL A 479 10.90 -3.19 -25.43
N LYS A 480 12.10 -3.43 -25.95
CA LYS A 480 12.34 -3.92 -27.31
C LYS A 480 13.16 -5.20 -27.26
N VAL A 481 12.58 -6.27 -27.75
CA VAL A 481 13.25 -7.55 -27.96
C VAL A 481 13.77 -7.60 -29.39
N LYS A 482 15.04 -7.97 -29.56
CA LYS A 482 15.67 -8.17 -30.87
C LYS A 482 16.23 -9.58 -30.97
N THR A 483 15.99 -10.25 -32.07
CA THR A 483 16.61 -11.55 -32.34
C THR A 483 17.87 -11.39 -33.18
N HIS A 484 18.84 -12.26 -32.92
CA HIS A 484 20.02 -12.39 -33.75
C HIS A 484 20.15 -13.86 -34.13
N SER A 485 20.49 -14.14 -35.38
CA SER A 485 20.95 -15.47 -35.78
C SER A 485 22.48 -15.56 -35.63
N ASN A 486 23.03 -16.78 -35.64
CA ASN A 486 24.48 -17.04 -35.65
C ASN A 486 25.23 -16.40 -36.85
N LYS A 487 24.51 -15.80 -37.81
CA LYS A 487 25.06 -15.07 -38.97
C LYS A 487 24.81 -13.56 -38.93
N GLY A 488 24.32 -13.02 -37.81
CA GLY A 488 24.04 -11.59 -37.64
C GLY A 488 22.77 -11.06 -38.33
N ALA A 489 22.00 -11.93 -38.99
CA ALA A 489 20.71 -11.57 -39.57
C ALA A 489 19.58 -11.64 -38.51
N TYR A 490 18.60 -10.75 -38.62
CA TYR A 490 17.40 -10.77 -37.77
C TYR A 490 16.49 -11.96 -38.08
N GLY A 491 15.99 -12.65 -37.04
CA GLY A 491 15.17 -13.86 -37.13
C GLY A 491 13.68 -13.60 -36.88
N ASN A 492 12.91 -14.63 -36.52
CA ASN A 492 11.52 -14.50 -36.09
C ASN A 492 11.42 -14.67 -34.56
N ILE A 493 10.52 -13.92 -33.91
CA ILE A 493 10.15 -14.11 -32.50
C ILE A 493 8.82 -14.83 -32.45
N TRP A 494 8.78 -15.97 -31.76
CA TRP A 494 7.57 -16.76 -31.58
C TRP A 494 7.04 -16.58 -30.15
N SER A 495 5.71 -16.57 -30.02
CA SER A 495 5.02 -16.66 -28.72
C SER A 495 4.43 -18.06 -28.59
N ASP A 496 4.76 -18.76 -27.51
CA ASP A 496 4.21 -20.08 -27.18
C ASP A 496 2.69 -20.00 -26.96
N LYS A 497 2.25 -18.95 -26.25
CA LYS A 497 0.84 -18.69 -25.97
C LYS A 497 0.04 -18.36 -27.23
N ALA A 498 0.62 -17.63 -28.18
CA ALA A 498 -0.02 -17.34 -29.46
C ALA A 498 0.12 -18.47 -30.48
N GLY A 499 1.03 -19.43 -30.24
CA GLY A 499 1.37 -20.52 -31.17
C GLY A 499 1.89 -20.02 -32.52
N ALA A 500 2.50 -18.82 -32.57
CA ALA A 500 2.80 -18.16 -33.83
C ALA A 500 3.93 -17.11 -33.75
N ASN A 501 4.58 -16.81 -34.89
CA ASN A 501 5.55 -15.72 -35.03
C ASN A 501 4.91 -14.33 -34.83
N ILE A 502 5.29 -13.57 -33.83
CA ILE A 502 4.63 -12.30 -33.47
C ILE A 502 5.35 -11.05 -33.98
N SER A 503 6.59 -11.17 -34.49
CA SER A 503 7.45 -10.04 -34.88
C SER A 503 7.65 -9.94 -36.39
N GLU A 504 7.85 -8.72 -36.88
CA GLU A 504 8.39 -8.44 -38.21
C GLU A 504 9.89 -8.11 -38.07
N ASN A 505 10.74 -8.71 -38.91
CA ASN A 505 12.20 -8.49 -38.90
C ASN A 505 12.88 -8.75 -37.54
N GLY A 506 12.34 -9.68 -36.74
CA GLY A 506 12.98 -10.11 -35.51
C GLY A 506 12.97 -9.10 -34.39
N ILE A 507 12.04 -8.15 -34.43
CA ILE A 507 11.88 -7.10 -33.45
C ILE A 507 10.46 -7.16 -32.87
N HIS A 508 10.36 -7.14 -31.54
CA HIS A 508 9.08 -7.06 -30.84
C HIS A 508 9.11 -5.94 -29.80
N HIS A 509 8.10 -5.09 -29.84
CA HIS A 509 7.96 -3.93 -28.94
C HIS A 509 6.86 -4.18 -27.91
N ALA A 510 7.09 -3.71 -26.69
CA ALA A 510 6.13 -3.72 -25.61
C ALA A 510 6.31 -2.49 -24.73
N ILE A 511 5.31 -2.20 -23.90
CA ILE A 511 5.40 -1.22 -22.82
C ILE A 511 5.40 -1.97 -21.50
N LYS A 512 6.44 -1.79 -20.71
CA LYS A 512 6.54 -2.30 -19.35
C LYS A 512 6.18 -1.18 -18.37
N CYS A 513 5.21 -1.43 -17.51
CA CYS A 513 4.82 -0.54 -16.43
C CYS A 513 4.90 -1.37 -15.14
N GLY A 514 5.91 -1.09 -14.32
CA GLY A 514 6.30 -1.97 -13.20
C GLY A 514 6.77 -3.33 -13.67
N ASP A 515 6.16 -4.37 -13.11
CA ASP A 515 6.36 -5.77 -13.48
C ASP A 515 5.38 -6.25 -14.56
N THR A 516 4.47 -5.40 -15.03
CA THR A 516 3.50 -5.77 -16.07
C THR A 516 3.94 -5.28 -17.43
N VAL A 517 3.98 -6.18 -18.40
CA VAL A 517 4.28 -5.91 -19.80
C VAL A 517 2.99 -5.93 -20.62
N PHE A 518 2.81 -4.92 -21.43
CA PHE A 518 1.70 -4.75 -22.36
C PHE A 518 2.26 -4.79 -23.78
N ASP A 519 1.80 -5.75 -24.58
CA ASP A 519 2.06 -5.77 -26.01
C ASP A 519 0.77 -6.00 -26.79
N ASN A 520 0.87 -5.97 -28.13
CA ASN A 520 -0.27 -6.18 -29.01
C ASN A 520 -0.94 -7.56 -28.83
N MET A 521 -0.22 -8.56 -28.31
CA MET A 521 -0.74 -9.92 -28.08
C MET A 521 -1.31 -10.11 -26.67
N ASN A 522 -0.85 -9.31 -25.72
CA ASN A 522 -1.24 -9.29 -24.32
C ASN A 522 -1.64 -7.87 -23.90
N PRO A 523 -2.66 -7.26 -24.53
CA PRO A 523 -3.09 -5.90 -24.19
C PRO A 523 -3.69 -5.82 -22.78
N GLY A 524 -4.05 -6.97 -22.18
CA GLY A 524 -4.50 -7.07 -20.79
C GLY A 524 -3.39 -7.06 -19.75
N GLY A 525 -2.13 -6.98 -20.18
CA GLY A 525 -0.95 -7.09 -19.32
C GLY A 525 -0.56 -8.54 -19.07
N ILE A 526 0.74 -8.79 -18.96
CA ILE A 526 1.33 -10.05 -18.54
C ILE A 526 2.56 -9.75 -17.69
N GLU A 527 2.79 -10.54 -16.64
CA GLU A 527 3.98 -10.40 -15.80
C GLU A 527 5.27 -10.53 -16.63
N HIS A 528 6.26 -9.66 -16.39
CA HIS A 528 7.48 -9.55 -17.20
C HIS A 528 8.21 -10.89 -17.37
N ASN A 529 8.35 -11.67 -16.30
CA ASN A 529 9.04 -12.97 -16.37
C ASN A 529 8.27 -13.99 -17.22
N LYS A 530 6.94 -13.95 -17.17
CA LYS A 530 6.07 -14.79 -18.01
C LYS A 530 6.11 -14.32 -19.46
N TRP A 531 6.17 -13.02 -19.70
CA TRP A 531 6.34 -12.47 -21.04
C TRP A 531 7.68 -12.88 -21.65
N VAL A 532 8.79 -12.75 -20.91
CA VAL A 532 10.11 -13.21 -21.37
C VAL A 532 10.09 -14.71 -21.68
N SER A 533 9.45 -15.52 -20.82
CA SER A 533 9.36 -16.97 -21.01
C SER A 533 8.44 -17.38 -22.17
N ASP A 534 7.44 -16.57 -22.50
CA ASP A 534 6.55 -16.78 -23.65
C ASP A 534 7.27 -16.56 -24.98
N LEU A 535 8.32 -15.73 -24.99
CA LEU A 535 9.06 -15.38 -26.20
C LEU A 535 10.22 -16.34 -26.46
N PHE A 536 10.24 -16.95 -27.64
CA PHE A 536 11.36 -17.79 -28.07
C PHE A 536 11.81 -17.49 -29.49
N SER A 537 13.10 -17.71 -29.74
CA SER A 537 13.76 -17.52 -31.03
C SER A 537 14.82 -18.61 -31.22
N PRO A 538 14.90 -19.24 -32.40
CA PRO A 538 15.93 -20.26 -32.70
C PRO A 538 17.38 -19.77 -32.62
N GLY A 539 17.62 -18.45 -32.66
CA GLY A 539 18.96 -17.84 -32.59
C GLY A 539 19.27 -17.12 -31.27
N GLY A 540 18.35 -17.17 -30.30
CA GLY A 540 18.38 -16.31 -29.12
C GLY A 540 17.87 -14.90 -29.40
N HIS A 541 17.79 -14.10 -28.35
CA HIS A 541 17.32 -12.71 -28.39
C HIS A 541 18.06 -11.85 -27.36
N SER A 542 18.10 -10.55 -27.61
CA SER A 542 18.61 -9.51 -26.72
C SER A 542 17.49 -8.53 -26.38
N PHE A 543 17.54 -7.98 -25.17
CA PHE A 543 16.59 -6.97 -24.72
C PHE A 543 17.26 -5.61 -24.72
N SER A 544 16.52 -4.59 -25.13
CA SER A 544 16.92 -3.18 -25.06
C SER A 544 15.71 -2.37 -24.66
N SER A 545 15.90 -1.34 -23.84
CA SER A 545 14.79 -0.51 -23.38
C SER A 545 15.11 0.97 -23.45
N VAL A 546 14.05 1.77 -23.54
CA VAL A 546 14.09 3.23 -23.53
C VAL A 546 12.94 3.73 -22.68
N SER A 547 13.27 4.45 -21.60
CA SER A 547 12.29 5.10 -20.73
C SER A 547 11.76 6.37 -21.41
N PHE A 548 10.47 6.68 -21.24
CA PHE A 548 9.79 7.80 -21.89
C PHE A 548 8.94 8.62 -20.92
#